data_AF-A0A9D2DZK6-F1
#
_entry.id   AF-A0A9D2DZK6-F1
#
_cell.length_a   1.000
_cell.length_b   1.000
_cell.length_c   1.000
_cell.angle_alpha   90.00
_cell.angle_beta   90.00
_cell.angle_gamma   90.00
#
_symmetry.space_group_name_H-M   'P 1'
#
loop_
_entity.id
_entity.type
_entity.pdbx_description
1 polymer ?
#
loop_
_entity_poly.entity_id
_entity_poly.type
_entity_poly.pdbx_seq_one_letter_code
_entity_poly.pdbx_strand_id
1 'polypeptide(L)'
;MPFKKFQVTRDTCSIIPDVSKMLDFKNNSDEIIKFITQNNCKKLILNLRGLNLVDSISVAMLVSSAHYSKYYDDGSFRVVVDDEETMRHMKDKGYLNNADVVFEDLSSDLYCLA
;
A
#
# COMPACT_ATOMS: atom_id res chain seq x y z
N MET A 1 -8.04 -11.33 10.40
CA MET A 1 -7.49 -10.71 9.18
C MET A 1 -7.45 -9.20 9.37
N PRO A 2 -6.26 -8.59 9.36
CA PRO A 2 -6.07 -7.15 9.56
C PRO A 2 -6.08 -6.34 8.26
N PHE A 3 -6.50 -6.95 7.16
CA PHE A 3 -6.76 -6.27 5.91
C PHE A 3 -8.26 -6.32 5.63
N LYS A 4 -8.81 -5.15 5.32
CA LYS A 4 -10.23 -4.96 5.04
C LYS A 4 -10.57 -5.54 3.67
N LYS A 5 -9.63 -5.46 2.72
CA LYS A 5 -9.82 -6.00 1.38
C LYS A 5 -8.48 -6.25 0.67
N PHE A 6 -8.38 -7.42 0.05
CA PHE A 6 -7.46 -7.69 -1.04
C PHE A 6 -8.27 -7.77 -2.33
N GLN A 7 -7.85 -7.07 -3.37
CA GLN A 7 -8.52 -7.10 -4.67
C GLN A 7 -7.50 -7.26 -5.78
N VAL A 8 -7.83 -8.09 -6.77
CA VAL A 8 -7.02 -8.28 -7.97
C VAL A 8 -7.90 -7.98 -9.17
N THR A 9 -7.46 -7.05 -10.02
CA THR A 9 -8.14 -6.67 -11.26
C THR A 9 -7.13 -6.63 -12.38
N ARG A 10 -7.28 -7.53 -13.37
CA ARG A 10 -6.35 -7.71 -14.50
C ARG A 10 -4.90 -7.88 -14.03
N ASP A 11 -4.12 -6.80 -14.05
CA ASP A 11 -2.70 -6.69 -13.74
C ASP A 11 -2.40 -5.90 -12.46
N THR A 12 -3.43 -5.43 -11.78
CA THR A 12 -3.33 -4.60 -10.57
C THR A 12 -3.83 -5.35 -9.34
N CYS A 13 -3.01 -5.35 -8.31
CA CYS A 13 -3.42 -5.76 -6.96
C CYS A 13 -3.65 -4.53 -6.10
N SER A 14 -4.69 -4.57 -5.27
CA SER A 14 -5.02 -3.52 -4.31
C SER A 14 -5.07 -4.10 -2.90
N ILE A 15 -4.38 -3.44 -1.97
CA ILE A 15 -4.34 -3.79 -0.56
C ILE A 15 -4.98 -2.64 0.22
N ILE A 16 -5.99 -2.97 1.03
CA ILE A 16 -6.67 -2.04 1.93
C ILE A 16 -6.57 -2.61 3.35
N PRO A 17 -5.78 -2.01 4.25
CA PRO A 17 -5.70 -2.42 5.64
C PRO A 17 -7.02 -2.23 6.39
N ASP A 18 -7.25 -3.08 7.38
CA ASP A 18 -8.33 -2.95 8.35
C ASP A 18 -7.78 -2.24 9.59
N VAL A 19 -7.95 -0.92 9.63
CA VAL A 19 -7.53 -0.02 10.71
C VAL A 19 -7.91 -0.57 12.10
N SER A 20 -9.08 -1.22 12.21
CA SER A 20 -9.59 -1.74 13.50
C SER A 20 -8.83 -2.96 14.04
N LYS A 21 -7.98 -3.58 13.21
CA LYS A 21 -7.31 -4.85 13.50
C LYS A 21 -5.78 -4.78 13.40
N MET A 22 -5.22 -3.60 13.14
CA MET A 22 -3.78 -3.37 12.99
C MET A 22 -3.00 -3.32 14.31
N LEU A 23 -3.44 -4.07 15.33
CA LEU A 23 -2.79 -4.13 16.64
C LEU A 23 -1.44 -4.87 16.61
N ASP A 24 -1.12 -5.61 15.54
CA ASP A 24 0.09 -6.44 15.50
C ASP A 24 0.67 -6.56 14.08
N PHE A 25 1.16 -5.44 13.54
CA PHE A 25 1.59 -5.31 12.15
C PHE A 25 2.67 -6.34 11.74
N LYS A 26 3.55 -6.71 12.68
CA LYS A 26 4.66 -7.66 12.47
C LYS A 26 4.20 -9.08 12.17
N ASN A 27 3.07 -9.52 12.71
CA ASN A 27 2.54 -10.88 12.49
C ASN A 27 1.83 -11.03 11.14
N ASN A 28 1.62 -9.93 10.41
CA ASN A 28 0.80 -9.90 9.19
C ASN A 28 1.59 -9.64 7.91
N SER A 29 2.92 -9.52 8.03
CA SER A 29 3.82 -9.33 6.90
C SER A 29 3.83 -10.50 5.93
N ASP A 30 3.77 -11.70 6.46
CA ASP A 30 3.86 -12.93 5.65
C ASP A 30 2.65 -13.08 4.74
N GLU A 31 1.47 -12.65 5.20
CA GLU A 31 0.25 -12.65 4.39
C GLU A 31 0.33 -11.66 3.23
N ILE A 32 0.85 -10.45 3.46
CA ILE A 32 1.06 -9.44 2.41
C ILE A 32 2.04 -9.98 1.37
N ILE A 33 3.19 -10.49 1.81
CA ILE A 33 4.22 -11.03 0.93
C ILE A 33 3.64 -12.19 0.12
N LYS A 34 2.93 -13.11 0.77
CA LYS A 34 2.25 -14.23 0.10
C LYS A 34 1.23 -13.75 -0.93
N PHE A 35 0.43 -12.74 -0.60
CA PHE A 35 -0.54 -12.16 -1.54
C PHE A 35 0.14 -11.56 -2.79
N ILE A 36 1.17 -10.74 -2.61
CA ILE A 36 1.92 -10.09 -3.70
C ILE A 36 2.61 -11.13 -4.59
N THR A 37 3.20 -12.15 -3.96
CA THR A 37 3.96 -13.20 -4.65
C THR A 37 3.04 -14.13 -5.45
N GLN A 38 1.89 -14.54 -4.89
CA GLN A 38 0.97 -15.48 -5.53
C GLN A 38 0.17 -14.88 -6.68
N ASN A 39 -0.20 -13.59 -6.61
CA ASN A 39 -1.10 -12.97 -7.59
C ASN A 39 -0.37 -12.24 -8.74
N ASN A 40 0.95 -12.40 -8.83
CA ASN A 40 1.79 -11.74 -9.84
C ASN A 40 1.55 -10.22 -9.97
N CYS A 41 1.42 -9.55 -8.82
CA CYS A 41 1.09 -8.13 -8.69
C CYS A 41 2.18 -7.17 -9.19
N LYS A 42 2.42 -7.08 -10.50
CA LYS A 42 3.36 -6.09 -11.07
C LYS A 42 2.92 -4.66 -10.74
N LYS A 43 1.62 -4.38 -10.86
CA LYS A 43 1.03 -3.14 -10.39
C LYS A 43 0.41 -3.35 -9.02
N LEU A 44 0.77 -2.52 -8.05
CA LEU A 44 0.29 -2.61 -6.69
C LEU A 44 -0.20 -1.24 -6.21
N ILE A 45 -1.43 -1.20 -5.69
CA ILE A 45 -2.01 -0.04 -5.04
C ILE A 45 -2.18 -0.37 -3.55
N LEU A 46 -1.65 0.47 -2.68
CA LEU A 46 -1.82 0.38 -1.24
C LEU A 46 -2.62 1.58 -0.76
N ASN A 47 -3.84 1.34 -0.30
CA ASN A 47 -4.70 2.38 0.23
C ASN A 47 -4.58 2.40 1.76
N LEU A 48 -4.03 3.47 2.31
CA LEU A 48 -3.73 3.65 3.73
C LEU A 48 -4.70 4.60 4.43
N ARG A 49 -5.81 4.96 3.77
CA ARG A 49 -6.79 5.88 4.35
C ARG A 49 -7.29 5.39 5.71
N GLY A 50 -7.43 6.32 6.65
CA GLY A 50 -7.84 6.07 8.03
C GLY A 50 -6.73 5.55 8.95
N LEU A 51 -5.50 5.40 8.47
CA LEU A 51 -4.33 5.13 9.31
C LEU A 51 -3.67 6.43 9.75
N ASN A 52 -3.08 6.42 10.95
CA ASN A 52 -2.22 7.52 11.35
C ASN A 52 -0.89 7.49 10.58
N LEU A 53 -0.10 8.55 10.69
CA LEU A 53 1.19 8.71 10.02
C LEU A 53 2.16 7.53 10.26
N VAL A 54 2.32 7.10 11.51
CA VAL A 54 3.29 6.07 11.90
C VAL A 54 2.91 4.72 11.32
N ASP A 55 1.64 4.36 11.43
CA ASP A 55 1.10 3.11 10.89
C ASP A 55 1.19 3.12 9.36
N SER A 56 0.81 4.25 8.73
CA SER A 56 0.89 4.42 7.28
C SER A 56 2.32 4.20 6.76
N ILE A 57 3.32 4.83 7.38
CA ILE A 57 4.73 4.67 7.00
C ILE A 57 5.17 3.21 7.17
N SER A 58 4.86 2.60 8.33
CA SER A 58 5.24 1.23 8.64
C SER A 58 4.69 0.24 7.60
N VAL A 59 3.43 0.43 7.19
CA VAL A 59 2.78 -0.40 6.19
C VAL A 59 3.37 -0.19 4.81
N ALA A 60 3.52 1.07 4.40
CA ALA A 60 4.05 1.41 3.09
C ALA A 60 5.45 0.84 2.89
N MET A 61 6.33 0.94 3.90
CA MET A 61 7.69 0.41 3.82
C MET A 61 7.71 -1.10 3.67
N LEU A 62 6.89 -1.83 4.42
CA LEU A 62 6.82 -3.28 4.34
C LEU A 62 6.31 -3.75 2.98
N VAL A 63 5.18 -3.19 2.54
CA VAL A 63 4.55 -3.54 1.27
C VAL A 63 5.47 -3.18 0.10
N SER A 64 6.13 -2.01 0.17
CA SER A 64 7.13 -1.60 -0.81
C SER A 64 8.29 -2.58 -0.89
N SER A 65 8.86 -2.97 0.26
CA SER A 65 9.98 -3.91 0.32
C SER A 65 9.61 -5.26 -0.27
N ALA A 66 8.42 -5.77 0.05
CA ALA A 66 7.90 -7.03 -0.49
C ALA A 66 7.71 -6.95 -2.01
N HIS A 67 7.10 -5.88 -2.51
CA HIS A 67 6.88 -5.67 -3.94
C HIS A 67 8.19 -5.50 -4.71
N TYR A 68 9.09 -4.65 -4.21
CA TYR A 68 10.41 -4.39 -4.80
C TYR A 68 11.28 -5.63 -4.87
N SER A 69 11.23 -6.50 -3.85
CA SER A 69 12.00 -7.76 -3.85
C SER A 69 11.66 -8.68 -5.02
N LYS A 70 10.46 -8.55 -5.58
CA LYS A 70 9.97 -9.37 -6.69
C LYS A 70 10.00 -8.65 -8.05
N TYR A 71 9.79 -7.33 -8.08
CA TYR A 71 9.60 -6.54 -9.31
C TYR A 71 10.51 -5.30 -9.38
N TYR A 72 11.76 -5.45 -8.90
CA TYR A 72 12.77 -4.40 -8.75
C TYR A 72 12.78 -3.34 -9.88
N ASP A 73 12.73 -3.78 -11.16
CA ASP A 73 12.78 -2.89 -12.34
C ASP A 73 11.48 -2.82 -13.16
N ASP A 74 10.53 -3.74 -12.97
CA ASP A 74 9.34 -3.86 -13.83
C ASP A 74 7.99 -3.72 -13.09
N GLY A 75 8.06 -3.36 -11.81
CA GLY A 75 6.91 -3.13 -10.95
C GLY A 75 6.53 -1.66 -10.83
N SER A 76 5.23 -1.38 -10.66
CA SER A 76 4.74 -0.06 -10.29
C SER A 76 4.01 -0.15 -8.95
N PHE A 77 4.40 0.69 -8.00
CA PHE A 77 3.77 0.74 -6.69
C PHE A 77 3.17 2.12 -6.45
N ARG A 78 1.90 2.18 -6.06
CA ARG A 78 1.19 3.41 -5.70
C ARG A 78 0.69 3.33 -4.27
N VAL A 79 0.85 4.41 -3.52
CA VAL A 79 0.35 4.55 -2.15
C VAL A 79 -0.67 5.68 -2.12
N VAL A 80 -1.86 5.41 -1.61
CA VAL A 80 -2.95 6.38 -1.47
C VAL A 80 -3.14 6.69 0.02
N VAL A 81 -3.12 7.97 0.36
CA VAL A 81 -3.37 8.48 1.73
C VAL A 81 -4.50 9.52 1.70
N ASP A 82 -5.14 9.75 2.85
CA ASP A 82 -6.23 10.72 3.04
C ASP A 82 -5.79 12.05 3.66
N ASP A 83 -4.48 12.25 3.85
CA ASP A 83 -3.95 13.53 4.32
C ASP A 83 -2.67 13.95 3.58
N GLU A 84 -2.56 15.25 3.27
CA GLU A 84 -1.40 15.80 2.55
C GLU A 84 -0.11 15.73 3.38
N GLU A 85 -0.19 15.80 4.71
CA GLU A 85 0.97 15.82 5.58
C GLU A 85 1.70 14.48 5.55
N THR A 86 0.98 13.36 5.61
CA THR A 86 1.49 12.00 5.46
C THR A 86 2.08 11.80 4.07
N MET A 87 1.40 12.26 3.02
CA MET A 87 1.94 12.20 1.65
C MET A 87 3.30 12.91 1.57
N ARG A 88 3.40 14.14 2.11
CA ARG A 88 4.65 14.92 2.14
C ARG A 88 5.72 14.22 2.95
N HIS A 89 5.41 13.75 4.15
CA HIS A 89 6.36 13.01 4.99
C HIS A 89 6.91 11.76 4.31
N MET A 90 6.06 10.99 3.64
CA MET A 90 6.49 9.80 2.89
C MET A 90 7.41 10.14 1.71
N LYS A 91 7.09 11.21 0.97
CA LYS A 91 7.89 11.68 -0.17
C LYS A 91 9.22 12.28 0.25
N ASP A 92 9.20 13.24 1.18
CA ASP A 92 10.36 14.06 1.55
C ASP A 92 11.44 13.25 2.26
N LYS A 93 11.06 12.15 2.92
CA LYS A 93 12.00 11.29 3.63
C LYS A 93 12.58 10.18 2.76
N GLY A 94 12.14 10.02 1.51
CA GLY A 94 12.64 9.00 0.59
C GLY A 94 12.42 7.57 1.07
N TYR A 95 11.41 7.33 1.93
CA TYR A 95 11.13 6.00 2.47
C TYR A 95 10.68 5.01 1.38
N LEU A 96 10.24 5.51 0.22
CA LEU A 96 9.56 4.75 -0.82
C LEU A 96 10.04 5.18 -2.22
N ASN A 97 11.33 4.98 -2.52
CA ASN A 97 11.96 5.43 -3.78
C ASN A 97 11.33 4.86 -5.06
N ASN A 98 10.57 3.76 -4.96
CA ASN A 98 9.89 3.07 -6.04
C ASN A 98 8.34 3.23 -5.98
N ALA A 99 7.82 4.15 -5.14
CA ALA A 99 6.40 4.37 -4.97
C ALA A 99 5.93 5.74 -5.45
N ASP A 100 4.82 5.75 -6.18
CA ASP A 100 4.02 6.94 -6.44
C ASP A 100 3.07 7.17 -5.26
N VAL A 101 3.40 8.11 -4.37
CA VAL A 101 2.54 8.44 -3.23
C VAL A 101 1.59 9.57 -3.62
N VAL A 102 0.28 9.37 -3.46
CA VAL A 102 -0.74 10.34 -3.83
C VAL A 102 -1.69 10.61 -2.66
N PHE A 103 -2.08 11.87 -2.54
CA PHE A 103 -3.20 12.28 -1.71
C PHE A 103 -4.48 12.25 -2.56
N GLU A 104 -5.49 11.53 -2.11
CA GLU A 104 -6.82 11.54 -2.73
C GLU A 104 -7.88 11.73 -1.65
N ASP A 105 -8.63 12.84 -1.75
CA ASP A 105 -9.79 13.11 -0.91
C ASP A 105 -10.91 12.08 -1.17
N LEU A 106 -11.71 11.78 -0.14
CA LEU A 106 -12.75 10.75 -0.06
C LEU A 106 -13.82 10.83 -1.17
N SER A 107 -13.87 11.92 -1.93
CA SER A 107 -14.75 12.08 -3.10
C SER A 107 -14.34 11.25 -4.33
N SER A 108 -13.18 10.58 -4.28
CA SER A 108 -12.51 9.97 -5.44
C SER A 108 -12.51 8.43 -5.44
N ASP A 109 -13.54 7.77 -4.89
CA ASP A 109 -13.68 6.30 -4.92
C ASP A 109 -13.69 5.68 -6.35
N LEU A 110 -13.66 6.51 -7.38
CA LEU A 110 -13.56 6.15 -8.79
C LEU A 110 -12.16 5.73 -9.26
N TYR A 111 -11.07 6.05 -8.56
CA TYR A 111 -9.70 5.79 -9.04
C TYR A 111 -9.03 4.53 -8.51
N CYS A 112 -9.68 3.79 -7.62
CA CYS A 112 -9.30 2.40 -7.31
C CYS A 112 -9.72 1.40 -8.40
N LEU A 113 -10.33 1.86 -9.50
CA LEU A 113 -10.89 1.01 -10.57
C LEU A 113 -10.38 1.31 -11.99
N ALA A 114 -9.37 2.17 -12.16
CA ALA A 114 -8.78 2.49 -13.46
C ALA A 114 -7.43 1.79 -13.69
#